data_AF-A0A959I085-F1
#
_entry.id   AF-A0A959I085-F1
#
_cell.length_a   1.000
_cell.length_b   1.000
_cell.length_c   1.000
_cell.angle_alpha   90.00
_cell.angle_beta   90.00
_cell.angle_gamma   90.00
#
_symmetry.space_group_name_H-M   'P 1'
#
loop_
_entity.id
_entity.type
_entity.pdbx_description
1 polymer ?
#
loop_
_entity_poly.entity_id
_entity_poly.type
_entity_poly.pdbx_seq_one_letter_code
_entity_poly.pdbx_strand_id
1 'polypeptide(L)'
;YMVSSYERIARECARLELLVDFHGAFKPSGLSRMYPNVINYEGVKGSENNKWSKDITPGHNVNLPFIRMAAGPMDYTPGAMANAQEANFAVSFERPMSLGTRAHQVAMYVVYEAPLQMLCESPSRYYKEQETVDFIVKIPTVWDETIVLHGSVGHYIALARRKGDKWYLGAMADWDPRELELSLS
;
A
#
# COMPACT_ATOMS: atom_id res chain seq x y z
N TYR A 1 16.24 -0.13 -24.39
CA TYR A 1 15.38 1.04 -24.68
C TYR A 1 14.49 1.39 -23.49
N MET A 2 13.55 0.51 -23.07
CA MET A 2 12.63 0.84 -21.97
C MET A 2 13.35 1.21 -20.65
N VAL A 3 14.24 0.36 -20.15
CA VAL A 3 14.98 0.63 -18.90
C VAL A 3 15.73 1.97 -18.93
N SER A 4 16.44 2.25 -20.04
CA SER A 4 17.15 3.52 -20.21
C SER A 4 16.22 4.75 -20.25
N SER A 5 14.97 4.60 -20.68
CA SER A 5 14.00 5.71 -20.67
C SER A 5 13.59 6.08 -19.25
N TYR A 6 13.43 5.12 -18.34
CA TYR A 6 13.08 5.39 -16.93
C TYR A 6 14.17 6.19 -16.21
N GLU A 7 15.44 5.84 -16.43
CA GLU A 7 16.57 6.58 -15.87
C GLU A 7 16.65 8.00 -16.43
N ARG A 8 16.39 8.18 -17.73
CA ARG A 8 16.35 9.51 -18.37
C ARG A 8 15.22 10.37 -17.81
N ILE A 9 14.02 9.80 -17.64
CA ILE A 9 12.89 10.48 -17.01
C ILE A 9 13.25 10.90 -15.58
N ALA A 10 13.77 9.96 -14.77
CA ALA A 10 14.18 10.23 -13.40
C ALA A 10 15.19 11.39 -13.33
N ARG A 11 16.21 11.38 -14.19
CA ARG A 11 17.26 12.40 -14.28
C ARG A 11 16.71 13.77 -14.70
N GLU A 12 15.90 13.84 -15.74
CA GLU A 12 15.34 15.11 -16.21
C GLU A 12 14.33 15.68 -15.22
N CYS A 13 13.48 14.84 -14.63
CA CYS A 13 12.59 15.26 -13.55
C CYS A 13 13.37 15.76 -12.34
N ALA A 14 14.48 15.12 -11.96
CA ALA A 14 15.32 15.59 -10.85
C ALA A 14 15.91 16.99 -11.13
N ARG A 15 16.37 17.24 -12.37
CA ARG A 15 16.87 18.55 -12.82
C ARG A 15 15.80 19.64 -12.76
N LEU A 16 14.54 19.25 -12.91
CA LEU A 16 13.36 20.12 -12.87
C LEU A 16 12.67 20.14 -11.50
N GLU A 17 13.26 19.51 -10.48
CA GLU A 17 12.69 19.41 -9.13
C GLU A 17 11.31 18.72 -9.08
N LEU A 18 11.08 17.77 -9.99
CA LEU A 18 9.85 16.98 -10.08
C LEU A 18 10.04 15.59 -9.46
N LEU A 19 9.04 15.19 -8.67
CA LEU A 19 8.89 13.82 -8.19
C LEU A 19 8.33 12.91 -9.29
N VAL A 20 8.65 11.63 -9.21
CA VAL A 20 8.24 10.61 -10.18
C VAL A 20 7.63 9.41 -9.46
N ASP A 21 6.43 9.06 -9.88
CA ASP A 21 5.73 7.81 -9.54
C ASP A 21 5.49 7.02 -10.83
N PHE A 22 6.04 5.82 -10.92
CA PHE A 22 6.03 5.03 -12.15
C PHE A 22 4.94 3.94 -12.14
N HIS A 23 3.92 4.12 -12.99
CA HIS A 23 2.89 3.11 -13.29
C HIS A 23 3.15 2.42 -14.64
N GLY A 24 2.56 1.24 -14.87
CA GLY A 24 2.82 0.45 -16.09
C GLY A 24 4.30 0.06 -16.25
N ALA A 25 5.02 -0.01 -15.14
CA ALA A 25 6.46 -0.13 -15.08
C ALA A 25 6.94 -1.56 -14.79
N PHE A 26 8.20 -1.82 -15.12
CA PHE A 26 8.89 -3.00 -14.57
C PHE A 26 9.11 -2.80 -13.06
N LYS A 27 9.34 -3.91 -12.34
CA LYS A 27 9.56 -3.87 -10.89
C LYS A 27 10.70 -2.91 -10.51
N PRO A 28 10.61 -2.21 -9.37
CA PRO A 28 11.74 -1.41 -8.90
C PRO A 28 12.99 -2.29 -8.68
N SER A 29 14.15 -1.66 -8.84
CA SER A 29 15.46 -2.29 -8.64
C SER A 29 16.46 -1.30 -8.03
N GLY A 30 15.99 -0.45 -7.11
CA GLY A 30 16.84 0.51 -6.39
C GLY A 30 17.14 1.81 -7.14
N LEU A 31 16.42 2.14 -8.23
CA LEU A 31 16.62 3.41 -8.95
C LEU A 31 16.46 4.63 -8.04
N SER A 32 15.54 4.55 -7.07
CA SER A 32 15.31 5.58 -6.04
C SER A 32 16.57 5.92 -5.21
N ARG A 33 17.50 4.97 -5.06
CA ARG A 33 18.79 5.24 -4.38
C ARG A 33 19.68 6.17 -5.20
N MET A 34 19.65 6.04 -6.53
CA MET A 34 20.40 6.90 -7.45
C MET A 34 19.65 8.21 -7.72
N TYR A 35 18.31 8.15 -7.78
CA TYR A 35 17.42 9.25 -8.06
C TYR A 35 16.32 9.33 -7.00
N PRO A 36 16.56 10.01 -5.86
CA PRO A 36 15.60 10.09 -4.75
C PRO A 36 14.26 10.74 -5.08
N ASN A 37 14.17 11.46 -6.21
CA ASN A 37 12.91 11.98 -6.72
C ASN A 37 12.00 10.90 -7.31
N VAL A 38 12.50 9.69 -7.59
CA VAL A 38 11.68 8.52 -7.91
C VAL A 38 11.18 7.92 -6.61
N ILE A 39 9.96 8.25 -6.23
CA ILE A 39 9.43 7.97 -4.90
C ILE A 39 8.65 6.66 -4.84
N ASN A 40 7.97 6.30 -5.93
CA ASN A 40 7.06 5.17 -5.99
C ASN A 40 7.09 4.46 -7.34
N TYR A 41 6.58 3.23 -7.32
CA TYR A 41 6.23 2.43 -8.47
C TYR A 41 4.92 1.72 -8.19
N GLU A 42 4.07 1.49 -9.18
CA GLU A 42 2.99 0.50 -9.06
C GLU A 42 3.58 -0.91 -9.27
N GLY A 43 3.67 -1.38 -10.53
CA GLY A 43 4.33 -2.64 -10.89
C GLY A 43 3.68 -3.88 -10.26
N VAL A 44 2.38 -3.82 -9.99
CA VAL A 44 1.56 -4.87 -9.37
C VAL A 44 0.09 -4.66 -9.73
N LYS A 45 -0.78 -5.63 -9.47
CA LYS A 45 -2.22 -5.37 -9.42
C LYS A 45 -2.55 -4.54 -8.16
N GLY A 46 -2.60 -3.21 -8.30
CA GLY A 46 -2.98 -2.28 -7.24
C GLY A 46 -4.50 -2.21 -7.01
N SER A 47 -4.94 -1.29 -6.15
CA SER A 47 -6.36 -1.16 -5.80
C SER A 47 -7.26 -0.85 -7.00
N GLU A 48 -6.75 -0.26 -8.08
CA GLU A 48 -7.49 -0.01 -9.31
C GLU A 48 -8.16 -1.28 -9.86
N ASN A 49 -7.52 -2.45 -9.68
CA ASN A 49 -8.03 -3.73 -10.18
C ASN A 49 -9.29 -4.21 -9.45
N ASN A 50 -9.61 -3.67 -8.27
CA ASN A 50 -10.91 -3.94 -7.60
C ASN A 50 -12.11 -3.50 -8.47
N LYS A 51 -11.88 -2.59 -9.42
CA LYS A 51 -12.92 -2.08 -10.33
C LYS A 51 -13.36 -3.08 -11.39
N TRP A 52 -12.50 -4.01 -11.79
CA TRP A 52 -12.76 -4.93 -12.92
C TRP A 52 -12.35 -6.39 -12.66
N SER A 53 -11.84 -6.71 -11.47
CA SER A 53 -11.39 -8.07 -11.12
C SER A 53 -11.77 -8.45 -9.68
N LYS A 54 -11.83 -9.76 -9.42
CA LYS A 54 -11.94 -10.38 -8.10
C LYS A 54 -10.59 -10.83 -7.52
N ASP A 55 -9.50 -10.61 -8.25
CA ASP A 55 -8.16 -11.11 -7.88
C ASP A 55 -7.56 -10.42 -6.66
N ILE A 56 -8.04 -9.20 -6.34
CA ILE A 56 -7.50 -8.35 -5.28
C ILE A 56 -8.06 -8.77 -3.92
N THR A 57 -7.78 -10.01 -3.56
CA THR A 57 -8.20 -10.65 -2.30
C THR A 57 -7.32 -10.21 -1.13
N PRO A 58 -7.75 -10.41 0.13
CA PRO A 58 -6.87 -10.30 1.29
C PRO A 58 -5.60 -11.17 1.16
N GLY A 59 -5.70 -12.36 0.56
CA GLY A 59 -4.57 -13.22 0.23
C GLY A 59 -3.57 -12.59 -0.76
N HIS A 60 -4.06 -11.90 -1.80
CA HIS A 60 -3.21 -11.10 -2.70
C HIS A 60 -2.47 -10.03 -1.92
N ASN A 61 -3.16 -9.29 -1.07
CA ASN A 61 -2.60 -8.20 -0.29
C ASN A 61 -1.45 -8.66 0.63
N VAL A 62 -1.65 -9.74 1.38
CA VAL A 62 -0.62 -10.25 2.31
C VAL A 62 0.56 -10.92 1.60
N ASN A 63 0.47 -11.20 0.30
CA ASN A 63 1.62 -11.63 -0.49
C ASN A 63 2.57 -10.47 -0.84
N LEU A 64 2.02 -9.27 -1.10
CA LEU A 64 2.77 -8.14 -1.63
C LEU A 64 4.00 -7.73 -0.79
N PRO A 65 3.95 -7.73 0.56
CA PRO A 65 5.11 -7.44 1.40
C PRO A 65 6.30 -8.36 1.17
N PHE A 66 6.06 -9.63 0.84
CA PHE A 66 7.11 -10.63 0.70
C PHE A 66 7.64 -10.73 -0.74
N ILE A 67 6.90 -10.24 -1.72
CA ILE A 67 7.27 -10.34 -3.14
C ILE A 67 7.52 -8.96 -3.77
N ARG A 68 6.49 -8.15 -3.96
CA ARG A 68 6.56 -6.91 -4.73
C ARG A 68 7.28 -5.84 -3.93
N MET A 69 6.96 -5.68 -2.65
CA MET A 69 7.58 -4.64 -1.83
C MET A 69 9.01 -4.97 -1.43
N ALA A 70 9.42 -6.24 -1.48
CA ALA A 70 10.83 -6.61 -1.36
C ALA A 70 11.70 -5.94 -2.44
N ALA A 71 11.11 -5.54 -3.57
CA ALA A 71 11.81 -4.82 -4.63
C ALA A 71 11.90 -3.29 -4.41
N GLY A 72 11.08 -2.73 -3.52
CA GLY A 72 11.02 -1.30 -3.22
C GLY A 72 9.58 -0.78 -3.01
N PRO A 73 9.44 0.52 -2.70
CA PRO A 73 8.14 1.15 -2.40
C PRO A 73 7.08 0.93 -3.47
N MET A 74 5.81 1.00 -3.06
CA MET A 74 4.68 0.62 -3.89
C MET A 74 3.53 1.61 -3.75
N ASP A 75 3.17 2.28 -4.85
CA ASP A 75 1.89 2.96 -4.94
C ASP A 75 0.77 1.94 -5.15
N TYR A 76 0.19 1.49 -4.05
CA TYR A 76 -0.95 0.56 -4.07
C TYR A 76 -2.29 1.28 -4.21
N THR A 77 -2.34 2.56 -3.84
CA THR A 77 -3.56 3.35 -3.61
C THR A 77 -4.52 2.71 -2.58
N PRO A 78 -4.14 2.58 -1.29
CA PRO A 78 -5.02 2.03 -0.26
C PRO A 78 -6.15 3.00 0.13
N GLY A 79 -6.99 2.56 1.07
CA GLY A 79 -7.96 3.42 1.75
C GLY A 79 -9.38 3.36 1.19
N ALA A 80 -9.76 2.27 0.53
CA ALA A 80 -11.13 2.06 0.08
C ALA A 80 -12.08 1.95 1.29
N MET A 81 -13.18 2.73 1.28
CA MET A 81 -14.15 2.76 2.39
C MET A 81 -15.41 1.94 2.12
N ALA A 82 -15.63 1.56 0.85
CA ALA A 82 -16.55 0.51 0.47
C ALA A 82 -15.84 -0.85 0.49
N ASN A 83 -16.18 -1.69 1.47
CA ASN A 83 -15.58 -3.01 1.63
C ASN A 83 -16.65 -4.09 1.59
N ALA A 84 -16.33 -5.25 1.01
CA ALA A 84 -17.24 -6.39 0.94
C ALA A 84 -16.50 -7.70 1.22
N GLN A 85 -17.23 -8.63 1.84
CA GLN A 85 -16.83 -10.04 1.89
C GLN A 85 -17.09 -10.70 0.54
N GLU A 86 -16.43 -11.83 0.26
CA GLU A 86 -16.48 -12.51 -1.04
C GLU A 86 -17.91 -12.73 -1.56
N ALA A 87 -18.82 -13.17 -0.68
CA ALA A 87 -20.22 -13.42 -1.02
C ALA A 87 -20.98 -12.17 -1.50
N ASN A 88 -20.55 -10.98 -1.07
CA ASN A 88 -21.21 -9.71 -1.36
C ASN A 88 -20.43 -8.86 -2.38
N PHE A 89 -19.28 -9.32 -2.83
CA PHE A 89 -18.43 -8.57 -3.75
C PHE A 89 -18.93 -8.66 -5.19
N ALA A 90 -19.01 -7.50 -5.84
CA ALA A 90 -19.27 -7.40 -7.27
C ALA A 90 -18.31 -6.41 -7.93
N VAL A 91 -17.83 -6.78 -9.11
CA VAL A 91 -17.10 -5.90 -10.02
C VAL A 91 -18.01 -4.72 -10.40
N SER A 92 -17.49 -3.50 -10.31
CA SER A 92 -18.20 -2.29 -10.68
C SER A 92 -17.25 -1.26 -11.27
N PHE A 93 -17.53 -0.86 -12.52
CA PHE A 93 -16.76 0.16 -13.23
C PHE A 93 -17.09 1.60 -12.81
N GLU A 94 -18.09 1.80 -11.97
CA GLU A 94 -18.51 3.14 -11.53
C GLU A 94 -18.26 3.35 -10.04
N ARG A 95 -18.64 2.38 -9.20
CA ARG A 95 -18.53 2.46 -7.75
C ARG A 95 -17.91 1.15 -7.23
N PRO A 96 -16.59 0.98 -7.41
CA PRO A 96 -15.89 -0.21 -6.96
C PRO A 96 -15.96 -0.34 -5.43
N MET A 97 -15.74 -1.56 -4.97
CA MET A 97 -15.57 -1.92 -3.57
C MET A 97 -14.30 -2.74 -3.44
N SER A 98 -13.70 -2.80 -2.26
CA SER A 98 -12.53 -3.66 -2.00
C SER A 98 -12.94 -4.93 -1.26
N LEU A 99 -12.32 -6.05 -1.59
CA LEU A 99 -12.48 -7.30 -0.81
C LEU A 99 -11.82 -7.19 0.57
N GLY A 100 -12.50 -7.71 1.59
CA GLY A 100 -12.01 -7.75 2.96
C GLY A 100 -12.66 -6.71 3.86
N THR A 101 -11.88 -6.11 4.76
CA THR A 101 -12.39 -5.20 5.79
C THR A 101 -11.79 -3.80 5.67
N ARG A 102 -12.48 -2.81 6.26
CA ARG A 102 -11.96 -1.45 6.40
C ARG A 102 -10.66 -1.41 7.20
N ALA A 103 -10.57 -2.20 8.27
CA ALA A 103 -9.35 -2.30 9.07
C ALA A 103 -8.17 -2.82 8.25
N HIS A 104 -8.39 -3.77 7.34
CA HIS A 104 -7.35 -4.24 6.42
C HIS A 104 -6.86 -3.11 5.50
N GLN A 105 -7.78 -2.29 4.96
CA GLN A 105 -7.42 -1.10 4.16
C GLN A 105 -6.64 -0.05 4.97
N VAL A 106 -6.98 0.16 6.24
CA VAL A 106 -6.25 1.07 7.12
C VAL A 106 -4.86 0.53 7.46
N ALA A 107 -4.74 -0.77 7.71
CA ALA A 107 -3.47 -1.42 8.03
C ALA A 107 -2.44 -1.29 6.90
N MET A 108 -2.89 -1.21 5.64
CA MET A 108 -2.01 -1.00 4.49
C MET A 108 -1.17 0.28 4.60
N TYR A 109 -1.66 1.35 5.25
CA TYR A 109 -0.88 2.58 5.43
C TYR A 109 0.37 2.40 6.31
N VAL A 110 0.37 1.36 7.15
CA VAL A 110 1.56 0.99 7.95
C VAL A 110 2.32 -0.15 7.27
N VAL A 111 1.63 -1.16 6.74
CA VAL A 111 2.28 -2.32 6.15
C VAL A 111 2.98 -1.97 4.83
N TYR A 112 2.30 -1.25 3.95
CA TYR A 112 2.82 -0.91 2.63
C TYR A 112 3.70 0.34 2.65
N GLU A 113 4.97 0.15 2.29
CA GLU A 113 5.92 1.26 2.19
C GLU A 113 5.67 2.07 0.92
N ALA A 114 5.34 3.34 1.09
CA ALA A 114 5.27 4.30 0.00
C ALA A 114 5.51 5.72 0.55
N PRO A 115 6.56 6.43 0.10
CA PRO A 115 6.77 7.83 0.48
C PRO A 115 5.61 8.76 0.09
N LEU A 116 4.87 8.41 -0.97
CA LEU A 116 3.60 9.02 -1.34
C LEU A 116 2.48 7.99 -1.18
N GLN A 117 1.52 8.26 -0.29
CA GLN A 117 0.37 7.41 -0.04
C GLN A 117 -0.91 8.11 -0.46
N MET A 118 -1.77 7.38 -1.17
CA MET A 118 -3.06 7.91 -1.63
C MET A 118 -4.19 7.56 -0.66
N LEU A 119 -5.16 8.45 -0.56
CA LEU A 119 -6.52 8.16 -0.10
C LEU A 119 -7.37 7.87 -1.35
N CYS A 120 -7.59 6.60 -1.70
CA CYS A 120 -8.13 6.22 -3.02
C CYS A 120 -9.65 6.42 -3.20
N GLU A 121 -10.39 6.73 -2.14
CA GLU A 121 -11.85 6.79 -2.17
C GLU A 121 -12.38 8.21 -2.47
N SER A 122 -13.64 8.30 -2.90
CA SER A 122 -14.29 9.60 -3.07
C SER A 122 -14.33 10.41 -1.75
N PRO A 123 -14.12 11.75 -1.77
CA PRO A 123 -14.21 12.59 -0.58
C PRO A 123 -15.55 12.46 0.17
N SER A 124 -16.67 12.30 -0.55
CA SER A 124 -17.99 12.18 0.07
C SER A 124 -18.18 10.92 0.92
N ARG A 125 -17.39 9.87 0.68
CA ARG A 125 -17.35 8.69 1.57
C ARG A 125 -16.41 8.91 2.74
N TYR A 126 -15.26 9.56 2.53
CA TYR A 126 -14.37 9.93 3.64
C TYR A 126 -15.06 10.84 4.66
N TYR A 127 -15.84 11.82 4.21
CA TYR A 127 -16.61 12.69 5.12
C TYR A 127 -17.66 11.94 5.97
N LYS A 128 -18.07 10.73 5.56
CA LYS A 128 -18.97 9.87 6.34
C LYS A 128 -18.23 8.99 7.35
N GLU A 129 -16.91 8.90 7.23
CA GLU A 129 -16.04 8.00 8.00
C GLU A 129 -14.90 8.79 8.64
N GLN A 130 -15.21 10.00 9.14
CA GLN A 130 -14.21 11.00 9.55
C GLN A 130 -13.24 10.47 10.62
N GLU A 131 -13.71 9.65 11.55
CA GLU A 131 -12.84 9.01 12.56
C GLU A 131 -11.72 8.18 11.91
N THR A 132 -12.05 7.43 10.85
CA THR A 132 -11.06 6.62 10.12
C THR A 132 -10.09 7.52 9.36
N VAL A 133 -10.59 8.62 8.76
CA VAL A 133 -9.74 9.60 8.07
C VAL A 133 -8.76 10.24 9.06
N ASP A 134 -9.26 10.70 10.20
CA ASP A 134 -8.47 11.33 11.27
C ASP A 134 -7.40 10.38 11.83
N PHE A 135 -7.63 9.07 11.79
CA PHE A 135 -6.62 8.07 12.10
C PHE A 135 -5.58 7.95 10.99
N ILE A 136 -5.99 7.75 9.73
CA ILE A 136 -5.09 7.56 8.59
C ILE A 136 -4.14 8.76 8.43
N VAL A 137 -4.64 9.99 8.52
CA VAL A 137 -3.81 11.20 8.32
C VAL A 137 -2.74 11.41 9.40
N LYS A 138 -2.81 10.67 10.51
CA LYS A 138 -1.76 10.67 11.56
C LYS A 138 -0.65 9.66 11.28
N ILE A 139 -0.82 8.76 10.31
CA ILE A 139 0.17 7.77 9.92
C ILE A 139 1.19 8.44 8.98
N PRO A 140 2.49 8.46 9.30
CA PRO A 140 3.50 9.04 8.43
C PRO A 140 3.74 8.13 7.21
N THR A 141 4.29 8.70 6.13
CA THR A 141 4.64 7.94 4.91
C THR A 141 6.11 7.55 4.84
N VAL A 142 6.94 8.07 5.75
CA VAL A 142 8.36 7.79 5.87
C VAL A 142 8.70 7.37 7.29
N TRP A 143 9.67 6.47 7.41
CA TRP A 143 9.92 5.72 8.63
C TRP A 143 11.41 5.73 8.96
N ASP A 144 11.72 5.81 10.25
CA ASP A 144 13.09 5.74 10.74
C ASP A 144 13.49 4.27 11.03
N GLU A 145 12.51 3.42 11.31
CA GLU A 145 12.71 2.01 11.64
C GLU A 145 11.48 1.17 11.26
N THR A 146 11.71 -0.09 10.88
CA THR A 146 10.67 -1.09 10.58
C THR A 146 11.07 -2.42 11.20
N ILE A 147 10.17 -3.02 11.97
CA ILE A 147 10.33 -4.31 12.62
C ILE A 147 9.17 -5.21 12.19
N VAL A 148 9.48 -6.35 11.56
CA VAL A 148 8.48 -7.38 11.27
C VAL A 148 8.30 -8.23 12.53
N LEU A 149 7.10 -8.21 13.09
CA LEU A 149 6.78 -8.91 14.34
C LEU A 149 6.41 -10.37 14.03
N HIS A 150 5.50 -10.57 13.07
CA HIS A 150 5.15 -11.88 12.56
C HIS A 150 4.85 -11.82 11.06
N GLY A 151 5.02 -12.93 10.37
CA GLY A 151 4.63 -13.03 8.97
C GLY A 151 4.68 -14.46 8.45
N SER A 152 3.75 -14.76 7.54
CA SER A 152 3.73 -15.98 6.75
C SER A 152 3.22 -15.64 5.35
N VAL A 153 4.01 -15.99 4.34
CA VAL A 153 3.75 -15.62 2.94
C VAL A 153 2.36 -16.13 2.53
N GLY A 154 1.54 -15.24 1.99
CA GLY A 154 0.18 -15.57 1.53
C GLY A 154 -0.86 -15.70 2.62
N HIS A 155 -0.45 -15.59 3.90
CA HIS A 155 -1.33 -15.81 5.04
C HIS A 155 -1.51 -14.57 5.91
N TYR A 156 -0.43 -13.97 6.40
CA TYR A 156 -0.53 -12.78 7.25
C TYR A 156 0.79 -12.05 7.40
N ILE A 157 0.70 -10.81 7.86
CA ILE A 157 1.84 -9.99 8.27
C ILE A 157 1.41 -9.08 9.42
N ALA A 158 2.28 -8.93 10.40
CA ALA A 158 2.20 -7.91 11.43
C ALA A 158 3.57 -7.25 11.55
N LEU A 159 3.61 -5.93 11.41
CA LEU A 159 4.84 -5.15 11.53
C LEU A 159 4.60 -3.86 12.28
N ALA A 160 5.67 -3.35 12.89
CA ALA A 160 5.70 -2.06 13.55
C ALA A 160 6.70 -1.15 12.82
N ARG A 161 6.34 0.12 12.65
CA ARG A 161 7.22 1.15 12.10
C ARG A 161 7.31 2.34 13.05
N ARG A 162 8.50 2.94 13.13
CA ARG A 162 8.76 4.10 13.99
C ARG A 162 8.99 5.36 13.18
N LYS A 163 8.44 6.48 13.66
CA LYS A 163 8.81 7.82 13.22
C LYS A 163 9.02 8.72 14.44
N GLY A 164 10.25 9.21 14.63
CA GLY A 164 10.64 9.87 15.86
C GLY A 164 10.49 8.95 17.06
N ASP A 165 9.66 9.35 18.01
CA ASP A 165 9.30 8.64 19.24
C ASP A 165 8.01 7.81 19.13
N LYS A 166 7.30 7.88 17.99
CA LYS A 166 6.01 7.22 17.80
C LYS A 166 6.13 5.93 17.00
N TRP A 167 5.47 4.90 17.50
CA TRP A 167 5.31 3.60 16.83
C TRP A 167 3.91 3.44 16.25
N TYR A 168 3.87 2.81 15.08
CA TYR A 168 2.67 2.50 14.33
C TYR A 168 2.69 1.02 14.00
N LEU A 169 1.60 0.33 14.29
CA LEU A 169 1.48 -1.10 14.10
C LEU A 169 0.40 -1.39 13.06
N GLY A 170 0.74 -2.22 12.08
CA GLY A 170 -0.19 -2.69 11.07
C GLY A 170 -0.18 -4.21 11.00
N ALA A 171 -1.36 -4.80 10.95
CA ALA A 171 -1.53 -6.23 10.73
C ALA A 171 -2.58 -6.50 9.65
N MET A 172 -2.29 -7.46 8.78
CA MET A 172 -3.20 -7.93 7.73
C MET A 172 -3.15 -9.45 7.69
N ALA A 173 -4.31 -10.06 7.41
CA ALA A 173 -4.46 -11.49 7.20
C ALA A 173 -5.18 -11.76 5.87
N ASP A 174 -5.07 -13.00 5.41
CA ASP A 174 -5.88 -13.59 4.35
C ASP A 174 -7.35 -13.77 4.79
N TRP A 175 -8.08 -14.68 4.15
CA TRP A 175 -9.47 -14.95 4.50
C TRP A 175 -9.63 -15.70 5.83
N ASP A 176 -8.59 -16.36 6.30
CA ASP A 176 -8.62 -17.10 7.55
C ASP A 176 -8.45 -16.12 8.74
N PRO A 177 -9.38 -16.08 9.70
CA PRO A 177 -9.21 -15.29 10.91
C PRO A 177 -7.96 -15.70 11.67
N ARG A 178 -7.25 -14.72 12.23
CA ARG A 178 -6.01 -14.95 12.98
C ARG A 178 -5.99 -14.16 14.26
N GLU A 179 -5.49 -14.82 15.29
CA GLU A 179 -5.14 -14.21 16.57
C GLU A 179 -3.62 -14.19 16.67
N LEU A 180 -3.05 -13.03 17.05
CA LEU A 180 -1.62 -12.80 17.15
C LEU A 180 -1.31 -12.18 18.51
N GLU A 181 -0.42 -12.80 19.26
CA GLU A 181 0.16 -12.21 20.47
C GLU A 181 1.40 -11.40 20.07
N LEU A 182 1.37 -10.09 20.31
CA LEU A 182 2.43 -9.17 19.91
C LEU A 182 3.16 -8.62 21.13
N SER A 183 4.48 -8.80 21.21
CA SER A 183 5.28 -8.12 22.23
C SER A 183 5.51 -6.67 21.84
N LEU A 184 5.21 -5.75 22.77
CA LEU A 184 5.44 -4.31 22.61
C LEU A 184 6.65 -3.80 23.43
N SER A 185 7.41 -4.74 24.00
CA SER A 185 8.61 -4.48 24.83
C SER A 185 9.82 -4.06 24.01
#